data_AF-B4RBK3-F1
#
_entry.id   AF-B4RBK3-F1
#
_cell.length_a   1.000
_cell.length_b   1.000
_cell.length_c   1.000
_cell.angle_alpha   90.00
_cell.angle_beta   90.00
_cell.angle_gamma   90.00
#
_symmetry.space_group_name_H-M   'P 1'
#
loop_
_entity.id
_entity.type
_entity.pdbx_description
1 polymer ?
#
loop_
_entity_poly.entity_id
_entity_poly.type
_entity_poly.pdbx_seq_one_letter_code
_entity_poly.pdbx_strand_id
1 'polypeptide(L)'
;MLAWLPYVGDAVWILVMASIASTSRAALARIPADVRTPLPFSPSVTARPRGSRNAAFAVAIGAPLLVGLALLIFGRLAGTPEKAVLVFLVRLAVAPLFALAHLAWLRGVLRTLEDEGALRP
;
A
#
# COMPACT_ATOMS: atom_id res chain seq x y z
N MET A 1 6.37 29.92 8.86
CA MET A 1 5.76 29.09 9.93
C MET A 1 5.28 27.70 9.47
N LEU A 2 5.38 27.32 8.18
CA LEU A 2 4.87 26.04 7.63
C LEU A 2 5.93 24.93 7.52
N ALA A 3 7.14 25.12 8.08
CA ALA A 3 8.26 24.19 7.90
C ALA A 3 8.01 22.78 8.48
N TRP A 4 7.04 22.62 9.39
CA TRP A 4 6.76 21.36 10.06
C TRP A 4 5.79 20.43 9.30
N LEU A 5 4.97 20.97 8.37
CA LEU A 5 3.98 20.19 7.61
C LEU A 5 4.59 19.01 6.84
N PRO A 6 5.71 19.17 6.10
CA PRO A 6 6.33 18.05 5.39
C PRO A 6 6.70 16.90 6.31
N TYR A 7 7.24 17.19 7.51
CA TYR A 7 7.64 16.17 8.47
C TYR A 7 6.47 15.38 9.01
N VAL A 8 5.33 16.04 9.28
CA VAL A 8 4.11 15.35 9.70
C VAL A 8 3.58 14.46 8.57
N GLY A 9 3.58 14.96 7.34
CA GLY A 9 3.17 14.19 6.17
C GLY A 9 4.06 12.94 5.97
N ASP A 10 5.37 13.09 6.18
CA ASP A 10 6.32 11.98 6.10
C ASP A 10 6.14 10.98 7.24
N ALA A 11 5.94 11.43 8.47
CA ALA A 11 5.68 10.56 9.61
C ALA A 11 4.43 9.69 9.39
N VAL A 12 3.34 10.28 8.89
CA VAL A 12 2.11 9.54 8.55
C VAL A 12 2.36 8.54 7.43
N TRP A 13 3.07 8.94 6.38
CA TRP A 13 3.37 8.06 5.26
C TRP A 13 4.24 6.87 5.68
N ILE A 14 5.26 7.12 6.50
CA ILE A 14 6.15 6.10 7.06
C ILE A 14 5.34 5.12 7.91
N LEU A 15 4.44 5.59 8.76
CA LEU A 15 3.60 4.74 9.60
C LEU A 15 2.70 3.82 8.74
N VAL A 16 2.12 4.36 7.68
CA VAL A 16 1.33 3.59 6.70
C VAL A 16 2.18 2.54 6.02
N MET A 17 3.36 2.90 5.51
CA MET A 17 4.27 1.97 4.84
C MET A 17 4.77 0.88 5.79
N ALA A 18 5.10 1.23 7.04
CA ALA A 18 5.49 0.27 8.07
C ALA A 18 4.35 -0.71 8.39
N SER A 19 3.12 -0.22 8.46
CA SER A 19 1.93 -1.06 8.67
C SER A 19 1.74 -2.05 7.52
N ILE A 20 1.77 -1.56 6.27
CA ILE A 20 1.67 -2.39 5.06
C ILE A 20 2.78 -3.45 5.01
N ALA A 21 4.02 -3.06 5.30
CA ALA A 21 5.16 -3.98 5.31
C ALA A 21 5.02 -5.05 6.42
N SER A 22 4.60 -4.65 7.62
CA SER A 22 4.40 -5.55 8.76
C SER A 22 3.30 -6.59 8.47
N THR A 23 2.14 -6.14 7.99
CA THR A 23 1.03 -7.05 7.64
C THR A 23 1.38 -7.94 6.45
N SER A 24 2.12 -7.41 5.48
CA SER A 24 2.62 -8.20 4.34
C SER A 24 3.58 -9.29 4.79
N ARG A 25 4.51 -8.98 5.70
CA ARG A 25 5.45 -9.96 6.25
C ARG A 25 4.73 -11.08 6.98
N ALA A 26 3.74 -10.73 7.82
CA ALA A 26 2.92 -11.72 8.52
C ALA A 26 2.16 -12.63 7.54
N ALA A 27 1.59 -12.09 6.47
CA ALA A 27 0.92 -12.89 5.44
C ALA A 27 1.89 -13.77 4.63
N LEU A 28 3.04 -13.24 4.23
CA LEU A 28 4.07 -13.98 3.49
C LEU A 28 4.60 -15.19 4.26
N ALA A 29 4.64 -15.14 5.58
CA ALA A 29 5.03 -16.28 6.41
C ALA A 29 4.04 -17.47 6.27
N ARG A 30 2.76 -17.19 6.01
CA ARG A 30 1.68 -18.18 5.90
C ARG A 30 1.47 -18.70 4.47
N ILE A 31 1.83 -17.93 3.45
CA ILE A 31 1.60 -18.28 2.04
C ILE A 31 2.83 -19.01 1.48
N PRO A 32 2.72 -20.25 0.97
CA PRO A 32 3.84 -20.94 0.31
C PRO A 32 4.36 -20.18 -0.94
N ALA A 33 5.62 -20.39 -1.31
CA ALA A 33 6.25 -19.65 -2.42
C ALA A 33 5.65 -20.00 -3.80
N ASP A 34 5.16 -21.22 -3.96
CA ASP A 34 4.64 -21.74 -5.23
C ASP A 34 3.17 -21.38 -5.48
N VAL A 35 2.49 -20.80 -4.48
CA VAL A 35 1.08 -20.46 -4.55
C VAL A 35 0.89 -19.14 -5.30
N ARG A 36 0.00 -19.17 -6.30
CA ARG A 36 -0.37 -17.98 -7.07
C ARG A 36 -1.41 -17.15 -6.31
N THR A 37 -1.04 -15.91 -6.03
CA THR A 37 -1.87 -14.98 -5.27
C THR A 37 -2.63 -14.01 -6.19
N PRO A 38 -3.85 -13.60 -5.83
CA PRO A 38 -4.60 -12.57 -6.55
C PRO A 38 -3.80 -11.25 -6.58
N LEU A 39 -3.60 -10.68 -7.77
CA LEU A 39 -2.92 -9.39 -7.90
C LEU A 39 -3.73 -8.25 -7.25
N PRO A 40 -3.07 -7.30 -6.56
CA PRO A 40 -3.73 -6.10 -6.05
C PRO A 40 -4.19 -5.18 -7.20
N PHE A 41 -5.21 -4.36 -6.94
CA PHE A 41 -5.75 -3.37 -7.89
C PHE A 41 -6.31 -3.93 -9.20
N SER A 42 -6.72 -5.21 -9.23
CA SER A 42 -7.43 -5.75 -10.38
C SER A 42 -8.88 -5.23 -10.44
N PRO A 43 -9.37 -4.85 -11.63
CA PRO A 43 -10.73 -4.31 -11.83
C PRO A 43 -11.86 -5.32 -11.59
N SER A 44 -11.58 -6.63 -11.51
CA SER A 44 -12.59 -7.66 -11.29
C SER A 44 -12.41 -8.34 -9.93
N VAL A 45 -13.50 -8.44 -9.16
CA VAL A 45 -13.56 -9.19 -7.90
C VAL A 45 -13.69 -10.70 -8.16
N THR A 46 -14.31 -11.10 -9.28
CA THR A 46 -14.59 -12.50 -9.62
C THR A 46 -13.49 -13.19 -10.43
N ALA A 47 -12.64 -12.42 -11.12
CA ALA A 47 -11.56 -12.94 -11.97
C ALA A 47 -10.27 -12.14 -11.76
N ARG A 48 -9.78 -12.09 -10.52
CA ARG A 48 -8.48 -11.47 -10.23
C ARG A 48 -7.37 -12.28 -10.94
N PRO A 49 -6.58 -11.67 -11.84
CA PRO A 49 -5.44 -12.35 -12.42
C PRO A 49 -4.50 -12.76 -11.29
N ARG A 50 -4.14 -14.05 -11.27
CA ARG A 50 -3.28 -14.63 -10.23
C ARG A 50 -1.83 -14.53 -10.70
N GLY A 51 -1.03 -13.80 -9.95
CA GLY A 51 0.40 -13.64 -10.20
C GLY A 51 1.23 -14.51 -9.26
N SER A 52 2.55 -14.47 -9.43
CA SER A 52 3.45 -14.97 -8.39
C SER A 52 3.25 -14.17 -7.11
N ARG A 53 3.39 -14.83 -5.96
CA ARG A 53 3.31 -14.21 -4.63
C ARG A 53 4.17 -12.94 -4.55
N ASN A 54 5.43 -13.05 -4.98
CA ASN A 54 6.37 -11.93 -4.92
C ASN A 54 5.92 -10.74 -5.78
N ALA A 55 5.38 -10.98 -6.97
CA ALA A 55 4.87 -9.90 -7.83
C ALA A 55 3.66 -9.20 -7.19
N ALA A 56 2.73 -9.97 -6.61
CA ALA A 56 1.55 -9.39 -5.98
C ALA A 56 1.92 -8.49 -4.79
N PHE A 57 2.81 -8.96 -3.91
CA PHE A 57 3.29 -8.14 -2.78
C PHE A 57 4.19 -6.97 -3.22
N ALA A 58 5.00 -7.15 -4.27
CA ALA A 58 5.80 -6.06 -4.83
C ALA A 58 4.91 -4.92 -5.35
N VAL A 59 3.80 -5.22 -6.01
CA VAL A 59 2.84 -4.19 -6.44
C VAL A 59 2.10 -3.59 -5.23
N ALA A 60 1.67 -4.43 -4.29
CA ALA A 60 0.92 -3.98 -3.11
C ALA A 60 1.71 -2.99 -2.23
N ILE A 61 3.03 -3.17 -2.15
CA ILE A 61 3.94 -2.29 -1.40
C ILE A 61 4.49 -1.16 -2.29
N GLY A 62 4.85 -1.49 -3.53
CA GLY A 62 5.49 -0.58 -4.46
C GLY A 62 4.58 0.56 -4.92
N ALA A 63 3.29 0.31 -5.16
CA ALA A 63 2.36 1.34 -5.59
C ALA A 63 2.22 2.48 -4.55
N PRO A 64 1.93 2.20 -3.26
CA PRO A 64 1.96 3.23 -2.22
C PRO A 64 3.33 3.94 -2.13
N LEU A 65 4.44 3.21 -2.23
CA LEU A 65 5.77 3.83 -2.16
C LEU A 65 6.00 4.86 -3.29
N LEU A 66 5.67 4.49 -4.53
CA LEU A 66 5.85 5.35 -5.70
C LEU A 66 4.94 6.59 -5.64
N VAL A 67 3.69 6.42 -5.22
CA VAL A 67 2.75 7.54 -5.06
C VAL A 67 3.22 8.48 -3.95
N GLY A 68 3.70 7.93 -2.83
CA GLY A 68 4.30 8.72 -1.76
C GLY A 68 5.51 9.51 -2.20
N LEU A 69 6.39 8.92 -3.00
CA LEU A 69 7.56 9.60 -3.54
C LEU A 69 7.15 10.71 -4.52
N ALA A 70 6.20 10.45 -5.42
CA ALA A 70 5.70 11.45 -6.36
C ALA A 70 5.09 12.66 -5.63
N LEU A 71 4.23 12.42 -4.64
CA LEU A 71 3.63 13.49 -3.83
C LEU A 71 4.68 14.28 -3.04
N LEU A 72 5.76 13.64 -2.59
CA LEU A 72 6.87 14.34 -1.91
C LEU A 72 7.57 15.29 -2.87
N ILE A 73 7.86 14.83 -4.08
CA ILE A 73 8.50 15.64 -5.14
C ILE A 73 7.59 16.81 -5.50
N PHE A 74 6.30 16.58 -5.75
CA PHE A 74 5.34 17.65 -6.03
C PHE A 74 5.24 18.67 -4.90
N GLY A 75 5.29 18.22 -3.65
CA GLY A 75 5.29 19.11 -2.48
C GLY A 75 6.52 20.02 -2.44
N ARG A 76 7.69 19.51 -2.82
CA ARG A 76 8.94 20.30 -2.91
C ARG A 76 8.94 21.27 -4.09
N LEU A 77 8.29 20.91 -5.20
CA LEU A 77 8.20 21.74 -6.40
C LEU A 77 7.03 22.74 -6.38
N ALA A 78 6.21 22.74 -5.33
CA ALA A 78 4.98 23.53 -5.26
C ALA A 78 5.18 25.05 -5.42
N GLY A 79 6.38 25.58 -5.19
CA GLY A 79 6.78 26.98 -5.47
C GLY A 79 6.06 28.08 -4.68
N THR A 80 4.90 27.76 -4.09
CA THR A 80 4.00 28.64 -3.35
C THR A 80 3.49 27.89 -2.11
N PRO A 81 3.29 28.58 -0.98
CA PRO A 81 2.88 27.96 0.28
C PRO A 81 1.49 27.32 0.19
N GLU A 82 0.56 27.87 -0.59
CA GLU A 82 -0.79 27.34 -0.77
C GLU A 82 -0.77 25.97 -1.45
N LYS A 83 0.03 25.84 -2.52
CA LYS A 83 0.21 24.56 -3.22
C LYS A 83 0.90 23.53 -2.32
N ALA A 84 1.85 23.94 -1.48
CA ALA A 84 2.51 23.04 -0.53
C ALA A 84 1.52 22.49 0.51
N VAL A 85 0.63 23.34 1.04
CA VAL A 85 -0.45 22.91 1.95
C VAL A 85 -1.40 21.95 1.24
N LEU A 86 -1.79 22.22 0.01
CA LEU A 86 -2.68 21.34 -0.77
C LEU A 86 -2.05 19.96 -0.95
N VAL A 87 -0.79 19.88 -1.38
CA VAL A 87 -0.09 18.60 -1.55
C VAL A 87 0.05 17.87 -0.20
N PHE A 88 0.31 18.58 0.89
CA PHE A 88 0.32 18.00 2.24
C PHE A 88 -1.03 17.37 2.61
N LEU A 89 -2.15 18.09 2.40
CA LEU A 89 -3.49 17.56 2.69
C LEU A 89 -3.81 16.33 1.84
N VAL A 90 -3.41 16.32 0.56
CA VAL A 90 -3.54 15.16 -0.31
C VAL A 90 -2.74 13.97 0.24
N ARG A 91 -1.48 14.18 0.68
CA ARG A 91 -0.69 13.11 1.32
C ARG A 91 -1.41 12.55 2.55
N LEU A 92 -1.93 13.43 3.40
CA LEU A 92 -2.59 13.05 4.64
C LEU A 92 -3.87 12.24 4.39
N ALA A 93 -4.63 12.58 3.34
CA ALA A 93 -5.85 11.85 2.96
C ALA A 93 -5.54 10.52 2.27
N VAL A 94 -4.56 10.49 1.36
CA VAL A 94 -4.26 9.33 0.51
C VAL A 94 -3.53 8.22 1.27
N ALA A 95 -2.64 8.56 2.21
CA ALA A 95 -1.88 7.56 2.98
C ALA A 95 -2.77 6.51 3.68
N PRO A 96 -3.76 6.88 4.52
CA PRO A 96 -4.62 5.88 5.18
C PRO A 96 -5.46 5.07 4.20
N LEU A 97 -5.84 5.62 3.04
CA LEU A 97 -6.56 4.87 2.00
C LEU A 97 -5.71 3.72 1.46
N PHE A 98 -4.40 3.91 1.29
CA PHE A 98 -3.50 2.80 0.92
C PHE A 98 -3.45 1.71 1.98
N ALA A 99 -3.39 2.06 3.27
CA ALA A 99 -3.42 1.08 4.35
C ALA A 99 -4.74 0.28 4.34
N LEU A 100 -5.88 0.96 4.21
CA LEU A 100 -7.20 0.31 4.16
C LEU A 100 -7.35 -0.58 2.92
N ALA A 101 -6.96 -0.08 1.75
CA ALA A 101 -6.99 -0.85 0.51
C ALA A 101 -6.08 -2.09 0.59
N HIS A 102 -4.88 -1.94 1.15
CA HIS A 102 -3.96 -3.04 1.37
C HIS A 102 -4.56 -4.09 2.31
N LEU A 103 -5.14 -3.68 3.44
CA LEU A 103 -5.78 -4.59 4.39
C LEU A 103 -6.98 -5.31 3.77
N ALA A 104 -7.82 -4.60 3.02
CA ALA A 104 -8.98 -5.18 2.35
C ALA A 104 -8.55 -6.22 1.31
N TRP A 105 -7.54 -5.90 0.50
CA TRP A 105 -6.94 -6.83 -0.44
C TRP A 105 -6.34 -8.04 0.27
N LEU A 106 -5.52 -7.84 1.30
CA LEU A 106 -4.83 -8.90 2.04
C LEU A 106 -5.81 -9.86 2.72
N ARG A 107 -6.88 -9.34 3.34
CA ARG A 107 -7.96 -10.17 3.89
C ARG A 107 -8.63 -11.01 2.80
N GLY A 108 -8.89 -10.41 1.64
CA GLY A 108 -9.44 -11.14 0.49
C GLY A 108 -8.52 -12.26 0.03
N VAL A 109 -7.22 -11.98 -0.13
CA VAL A 109 -6.21 -12.99 -0.52
C VAL A 109 -6.16 -14.13 0.50
N LEU A 110 -6.07 -13.82 1.79
CA LEU A 110 -5.98 -14.85 2.83
C LEU A 110 -7.23 -15.72 2.86
N ARG A 111 -8.44 -15.14 2.78
CA ARG A 111 -9.68 -15.92 2.70
C ARG A 111 -9.71 -16.86 1.50
N THR A 112 -9.40 -16.35 0.31
CA THR A 112 -9.36 -17.19 -0.90
C THR A 112 -8.34 -18.33 -0.77
N LEU A 113 -7.18 -18.09 -0.18
CA LEU A 113 -6.16 -19.13 0.01
C LEU A 113 -6.52 -20.11 1.12
N GLU A 114 -7.26 -19.67 2.13
CA GLU A 114 -7.78 -20.50 3.22
C GLU A 114 -8.86 -21.45 2.69
N ASP A 115 -9.81 -20.93 1.91
CA ASP A 115 -10.85 -21.71 1.23
C ASP A 115 -10.26 -22.77 0.28
N GLU A 116 -9.10 -22.48 -0.32
CA GLU A 116 -8.36 -23.40 -1.18
C GLU A 116 -7.46 -24.39 -0.43
N GLY A 117 -7.34 -24.28 0.91
CA GLY A 117 -6.42 -25.09 1.71
C GLY A 117 -4.95 -24.85 1.38
N ALA A 118 -4.62 -23.72 0.76
CA ALA A 118 -3.29 -23.39 0.26
C ALA A 118 -2.42 -22.63 1.28
N LEU A 119 -2.95 -22.34 2.48
CA LEU A 119 -2.22 -21.71 3.58
C LEU A 119 -1.47 -22.73 4.43
N ARG A 120 -0.33 -22.31 4.97
CA ARG A 120 0.35 -23.05 6.04
C ARG A 120 -0.42 -22.88 7.37
N PRO A 121 -0.43 -23.93 8.22
CA PRO A 121 -1.01 -23.85 9.56
C PRO A 121 -0.37 -22.74 10.40
#